data_AF-A0A7A6VHW4-F1
#
_entry.id   AF-A0A7A6VHW4-F1
#
_cell.length_a   1.000
_cell.length_b   1.000
_cell.length_c   1.000
_cell.angle_alpha   90.00
_cell.angle_beta   90.00
_cell.angle_gamma   90.00
#
_symmetry.space_group_name_H-M   'P 1'
#
loop_
_entity.id
_entity.type
_entity.pdbx_description
1 polymer ?
#
loop_
_entity_poly.entity_id
_entity_poly.type
_entity_poly.pdbx_seq_one_letter_code
_entity_poly.pdbx_strand_id
1 'polypeptide(L)'
;MNKALLPLLLCCFIFPASGKDAGWQWYNEKINPKEKENKPVPAAPRQEPDIMQKLAALQTATKRALYEAILYPGVDNFVKYFRLQNYWTQQAGLFTMSAKKAMLAHPELDYNLQYSHYNGTVRNQLAADQAQQRQ
;
A
#
# COMPACT_ATOMS: atom_id res chain seq x y z
N MET A 1 14.71 -47.19 57.69
CA MET A 1 13.27 -47.45 57.49
C MET A 1 12.56 -46.12 57.27
N ASN A 2 11.69 -46.09 56.25
CA ASN A 2 10.59 -45.13 55.98
C ASN A 2 11.02 -43.72 55.52
N LYS A 3 11.01 -43.41 54.21
CA LYS A 3 9.85 -43.07 53.34
C LYS A 3 9.01 -41.89 53.87
N ALA A 4 9.19 -40.76 53.19
CA ALA A 4 8.20 -39.78 52.75
C ALA A 4 7.15 -39.27 53.75
N LEU A 5 7.12 -37.95 53.97
CA LEU A 5 6.00 -37.10 53.55
C LEU A 5 6.38 -35.61 53.71
N LEU A 6 6.50 -34.90 52.58
CA LEU A 6 6.08 -33.50 52.45
C LEU A 6 4.54 -33.47 52.61
N PRO A 7 3.88 -32.37 53.04
CA PRO A 7 4.09 -31.09 52.38
C PRO A 7 3.82 -29.80 53.20
N LEU A 8 4.22 -28.71 52.53
CA LEU A 8 3.46 -27.47 52.39
C LEU A 8 3.74 -26.31 53.35
N LEU A 9 4.02 -25.20 52.67
CA LEU A 9 3.67 -23.82 52.97
C LEU A 9 4.71 -22.97 53.70
N LEU A 10 4.94 -21.81 53.08
CA LEU A 10 5.79 -20.68 53.45
C LEU A 10 7.30 -20.86 53.17
N CYS A 11 7.69 -20.50 51.95
CA CYS A 11 8.34 -19.20 51.72
C CYS A 11 8.73 -19.11 50.25
N CYS A 12 7.81 -18.60 49.43
CA CYS A 12 8.19 -17.96 48.17
C CYS A 12 8.97 -16.69 48.52
N PHE A 13 10.26 -16.84 48.86
CA PHE A 13 11.19 -15.73 48.72
C PHE A 13 11.28 -15.43 47.23
N ILE A 14 10.61 -14.33 46.89
CA ILE A 14 10.65 -13.64 45.62
C ILE A 14 12.12 -13.33 45.35
N PHE A 15 12.79 -14.20 44.59
CA PHE A 15 13.86 -13.73 43.74
C PHE A 15 13.19 -12.93 42.62
N PRO A 16 13.44 -11.62 42.46
CA PRO A 16 13.38 -11.08 41.13
C PRO A 16 14.63 -11.63 40.44
N ALA A 17 14.54 -12.85 39.93
CA ALA A 17 15.29 -13.15 38.74
C ALA A 17 14.81 -12.08 37.75
N SER A 18 15.64 -11.07 37.52
CA SER A 18 15.42 -10.04 36.52
C SER A 18 15.52 -10.69 35.13
N GLY A 19 14.60 -11.62 34.86
CA GLY A 19 14.19 -11.96 33.51
C GLY A 19 13.61 -10.67 32.96
N LYS A 20 14.28 -10.12 31.96
CA LYS A 20 13.64 -9.16 31.07
C LYS A 20 12.47 -9.91 30.45
N ASP A 21 11.30 -9.80 31.07
CA ASP A 21 10.03 -10.17 30.47
C ASP A 21 9.77 -9.17 29.34
N ALA A 22 10.51 -9.36 28.25
CA ALA A 22 10.19 -8.80 26.98
C ALA A 22 8.91 -9.52 26.52
N GLY A 23 7.76 -8.96 26.88
CA GLY A 23 6.52 -9.27 26.18
C GLY A 23 6.63 -8.93 24.68
N TRP A 24 5.51 -8.98 23.97
CA TRP A 24 5.42 -8.62 22.55
C TRP A 24 5.79 -7.14 22.31
N GLN A 25 7.09 -6.87 22.23
CA GLN A 25 7.63 -5.54 22.00
C GLN A 25 7.92 -5.36 20.52
N TRP A 26 6.95 -4.79 19.82
CA TRP A 26 7.06 -4.40 18.40
C TRP A 26 8.01 -3.21 18.17
N TYR A 27 8.59 -2.60 19.21
CA TYR A 27 9.34 -1.35 19.11
C TYR A 27 10.73 -1.35 19.75
N ASN A 28 11.27 -2.51 20.13
CA ASN A 28 12.64 -2.60 20.67
C ASN A 28 13.66 -3.00 19.60
N GLU A 29 13.53 -2.45 18.40
CA GLU A 29 14.63 -2.46 17.44
C GLU A 29 15.71 -1.50 17.92
N LYS A 30 16.90 -2.04 18.13
CA LYS A 30 18.11 -1.26 18.37
C LYS A 30 18.37 -0.49 17.09
N ILE A 31 18.21 0.83 17.14
CA ILE A 31 18.58 1.71 16.03
C ILE A 31 20.10 1.60 15.88
N ASN A 32 20.56 0.74 14.97
CA ASN A 32 21.95 0.77 14.53
C ASN A 32 22.21 2.15 13.91
N PRO A 33 23.29 2.85 14.27
CA PRO A 33 23.63 4.10 13.62
C PRO A 33 23.74 3.84 12.12
N LYS A 34 22.90 4.54 11.35
CA LYS A 34 22.87 4.45 9.89
C LYS A 34 24.29 4.56 9.37
N GLU A 35 24.74 3.50 8.72
CA GLU A 35 25.94 3.51 7.89
C GLU A 35 25.85 4.73 6.97
N LYS A 36 26.94 5.52 6.94
CA LYS A 36 26.99 6.80 6.25
C LYS A 36 26.40 6.65 4.85
N GLU A 37 25.28 7.33 4.65
CA GLU A 37 24.69 7.58 3.35
C GLU A 37 25.82 8.10 2.44
N ASN A 38 26.30 7.24 1.54
CA ASN A 38 27.01 7.71 0.37
C ASN A 38 25.97 8.56 -0.37
N LYS A 39 26.07 9.89 -0.22
CA LYS A 39 25.23 10.82 -0.95
C LYS A 39 25.30 10.41 -2.42
N PRO A 40 24.19 9.98 -3.06
CA PRO A 40 24.23 9.79 -4.49
C PRO A 40 24.61 11.13 -5.10
N VAL A 41 25.67 11.14 -5.91
CA VAL A 41 26.00 12.26 -6.79
C VAL A 41 24.70 12.66 -7.48
N PRO A 42 24.34 13.96 -7.52
CA PRO A 42 23.14 14.40 -8.22
C PRO A 42 23.26 13.91 -9.66
N ALA A 43 22.48 12.89 -10.02
CA ALA A 43 22.37 12.48 -11.41
C ALA A 43 21.88 13.73 -12.14
N ALA A 44 22.64 14.15 -13.17
CA ALA A 44 22.21 15.22 -14.07
C ALA A 44 20.73 15.00 -14.41
N PRO A 45 19.89 16.04 -14.44
CA PRO A 45 18.47 15.90 -14.68
C PRO A 45 18.29 15.15 -16.00
N ARG A 46 17.97 13.85 -15.90
CA ARG A 46 17.52 13.06 -17.03
C ARG A 46 16.21 13.72 -17.42
N GLN A 47 16.21 14.44 -18.53
CA GLN A 47 14.97 14.88 -19.15
C GLN A 47 14.13 13.62 -19.35
N GLU A 48 13.08 13.48 -18.55
CA GLU A 48 12.16 12.38 -18.73
C GLU A 48 11.58 12.52 -20.13
N PRO A 49 11.56 11.44 -20.93
CA PRO A 49 10.95 11.50 -22.25
C PRO A 49 9.50 11.95 -22.10
N ASP A 50 9.03 12.69 -23.10
CA ASP A 50 7.64 13.11 -23.18
C ASP A 50 6.69 11.94 -22.91
N ILE A 51 5.57 12.21 -22.23
CA ILE A 51 4.65 11.18 -21.74
C ILE A 51 4.16 10.31 -22.89
N MET A 52 3.91 10.92 -24.05
CA MET A 52 3.47 10.20 -25.26
C MET A 52 4.56 9.26 -25.77
N GLN A 53 5.82 9.71 -25.77
CA GLN A 53 6.96 8.88 -26.16
C GLN A 53 7.16 7.70 -25.20
N LYS A 54 7.06 7.95 -23.89
CA LYS A 54 7.16 6.90 -22.86
C LYS A 54 6.06 5.85 -23.02
N LEU A 55 4.82 6.30 -23.23
CA LEU A 55 3.67 5.43 -23.45
C LEU A 55 3.87 4.56 -24.71
N ALA A 56 4.24 5.19 -25.83
CA ALA A 56 4.48 4.49 -27.08
C ALA A 56 5.61 3.45 -26.98
N ALA A 57 6.69 3.78 -26.27
CA ALA A 57 7.80 2.86 -26.03
C ALA A 57 7.34 1.63 -25.21
N LEU A 58 6.61 1.84 -24.13
CA LEU A 58 6.09 0.75 -23.29
C LEU A 58 5.08 -0.13 -24.03
N GLN A 59 4.16 0.47 -24.80
CA GLN A 59 3.19 -0.27 -25.60
C GLN A 59 3.88 -1.13 -26.66
N THR A 60 4.84 -0.55 -27.39
CA THR A 60 5.63 -1.26 -28.39
C THR A 60 6.42 -2.41 -27.78
N ALA A 61 7.09 -2.17 -26.64
CA ALA A 61 7.85 -3.20 -25.93
C ALA A 61 6.95 -4.34 -25.44
N THR A 62 5.77 -4.02 -24.91
CA THR A 62 4.78 -5.01 -24.44
C THR A 62 4.28 -5.87 -25.60
N LYS A 63 3.90 -5.23 -26.71
CA LYS A 63 3.44 -5.92 -27.93
C LYS A 63 4.52 -6.82 -28.51
N ARG A 64 5.76 -6.34 -28.54
CA ARG A 64 6.91 -7.13 -29.00
C ARG A 64 7.15 -8.34 -28.11
N ALA A 65 7.20 -8.15 -26.79
CA ALA A 65 7.41 -9.25 -25.83
C ALA A 65 6.30 -10.30 -25.91
N LEU A 66 5.05 -9.87 -26.12
CA LEU A 66 3.91 -10.76 -26.37
C LEU A 66 4.14 -11.62 -27.62
N TYR A 67 4.52 -11.00 -28.74
CA TYR A 67 4.75 -11.73 -29.98
C TYR A 67 5.98 -12.64 -29.90
N GLU A 68 7.05 -12.21 -29.24
CA GLU A 68 8.21 -13.06 -28.96
C GLU A 68 7.80 -14.30 -28.16
N ALA A 69 6.94 -14.16 -27.15
CA ALA A 69 6.44 -15.28 -26.36
C ALA A 69 5.52 -16.24 -27.14
N ILE A 70 4.71 -15.71 -28.07
CA ILE A 70 3.80 -16.52 -28.91
C ILE A 70 4.58 -17.25 -30.01
N LEU A 71 5.45 -16.53 -30.74
CA LEU A 71 6.16 -17.07 -31.90
C LEU A 71 7.36 -17.94 -31.49
N TYR A 72 7.99 -17.64 -30.36
CA TYR A 72 9.12 -18.39 -29.82
C TYR A 72 8.80 -18.81 -28.37
N PRO A 73 8.01 -19.88 -28.18
CA PRO A 73 7.62 -20.33 -26.85
C PRO A 73 8.83 -20.66 -25.98
N GLY A 74 8.90 -20.04 -24.80
CA GLY A 74 9.99 -20.23 -23.85
C GLY A 74 9.74 -19.51 -22.54
N VAL A 75 10.30 -20.02 -21.45
CA VAL A 75 10.11 -19.46 -20.10
C VAL A 75 10.56 -18.00 -20.04
N ASP A 76 11.73 -17.68 -20.57
CA ASP A 76 12.28 -16.32 -20.54
C ASP A 76 11.43 -15.31 -21.33
N ASN A 77 10.94 -15.72 -22.51
CA ASN A 77 10.10 -14.87 -23.35
C ASN A 77 8.76 -14.58 -22.67
N PHE A 78 8.15 -15.59 -22.05
CA PHE A 78 6.92 -15.40 -21.27
C PHE A 78 7.15 -14.52 -20.04
N VAL A 79 8.23 -14.75 -19.29
CA VAL A 79 8.59 -13.93 -18.11
C VAL A 79 8.78 -12.46 -18.50
N LYS A 80 9.45 -12.20 -19.63
CA LYS A 80 9.63 -10.83 -20.16
C LYS A 80 8.28 -10.15 -20.42
N TYR A 81 7.37 -10.83 -21.11
CA TYR A 81 6.02 -10.33 -21.34
C TYR A 81 5.25 -10.12 -20.02
N PHE A 82 5.27 -11.10 -19.13
CA PHE A 82 4.51 -11.07 -17.89
C PHE A 82 4.96 -9.96 -16.95
N ARG A 83 6.25 -9.64 -16.91
CA ARG A 83 6.78 -8.48 -16.17
C ARG A 83 6.19 -7.16 -16.69
N LEU A 84 6.13 -7.00 -18.02
CA LEU A 84 5.53 -5.81 -18.63
C LEU A 84 4.02 -5.76 -18.36
N GLN A 85 3.33 -6.90 -18.35
CA GLN A 85 1.92 -6.92 -17.94
C GLN A 85 1.72 -6.53 -16.48
N ASN A 86 2.50 -7.08 -15.56
CA ASN A 86 2.41 -6.73 -14.14
C ASN A 86 2.68 -5.25 -13.91
N TYR A 87 3.60 -4.64 -14.67
CA TYR A 87 3.79 -3.20 -14.63
C TYR A 87 2.50 -2.44 -14.98
N TRP A 88 1.80 -2.80 -16.05
CA TRP A 88 0.52 -2.17 -16.40
C TRP A 88 -0.56 -2.38 -15.33
N THR A 89 -0.63 -3.57 -14.74
CA THR A 89 -1.54 -3.85 -13.62
C THR A 89 -1.23 -2.94 -12.42
N GLN A 90 0.04 -2.77 -12.08
CA GLN A 90 0.45 -1.86 -11.00
C GLN A 90 0.11 -0.40 -11.32
N GLN A 91 0.37 0.06 -12.56
CA GLN A 91 0.02 1.43 -12.98
C GLN A 91 -1.49 1.66 -12.93
N ALA A 92 -2.31 0.69 -13.34
CA ALA A 92 -3.76 0.77 -13.22
C ALA A 92 -4.23 0.83 -11.75
N GLY A 93 -3.56 0.10 -10.86
CA GLY A 93 -3.79 0.19 -9.42
C GLY A 93 -3.49 1.58 -8.86
N LEU A 94 -2.33 2.16 -9.20
CA LEU A 94 -1.96 3.53 -8.80
C LEU A 94 -2.95 4.57 -9.36
N PHE A 95 -3.36 4.41 -10.62
CA PHE A 95 -4.38 5.25 -11.24
C PHE A 95 -5.70 5.19 -10.45
N THR A 96 -6.17 4.00 -10.10
CA THR A 96 -7.40 3.83 -9.30
C THR A 96 -7.32 4.53 -7.94
N MET A 97 -6.18 4.42 -7.25
CA MET A 97 -5.98 5.10 -5.97
C MET A 97 -5.94 6.62 -6.14
N SER A 98 -5.31 7.11 -7.20
CA SER A 98 -5.28 8.54 -7.52
C SER A 98 -6.68 9.08 -7.84
N ALA A 99 -7.49 8.33 -8.60
CA ALA A 99 -8.87 8.67 -8.91
C ALA A 99 -9.73 8.73 -7.64
N LYS A 100 -9.63 7.73 -6.74
CA LYS A 100 -10.33 7.75 -5.45
C LYS A 100 -9.97 8.99 -4.63
N LYS A 101 -8.68 9.32 -4.56
CA LYS A 101 -8.22 10.53 -3.85
C LYS A 101 -8.78 11.79 -4.49
N ALA A 102 -8.82 11.85 -5.83
CA ALA A 102 -9.42 12.97 -6.54
C ALA A 102 -10.91 13.10 -6.23
N MET A 103 -11.68 12.01 -6.24
CA MET A 103 -13.11 12.05 -5.87
C MET A 103 -13.36 12.48 -4.43
N LEU A 104 -12.44 12.21 -3.50
CA LEU A 104 -12.53 12.72 -2.12
C LEU A 104 -12.23 14.22 -2.02
N ALA A 105 -11.28 14.72 -2.80
CA ALA A 105 -10.93 16.14 -2.84
C ALA A 105 -11.94 16.96 -3.65
N HIS A 106 -12.57 16.33 -4.64
CA HIS A 106 -13.50 16.89 -5.60
C HIS A 106 -14.80 16.09 -5.63
N PRO A 107 -15.61 16.15 -4.55
CA PRO A 107 -16.88 15.44 -4.47
C PRO A 107 -17.88 15.84 -5.57
N GLU A 108 -17.69 17.01 -6.19
CA GLU A 108 -18.46 17.49 -7.34
C GLU A 108 -18.32 16.63 -8.60
N LEU A 109 -17.26 15.83 -8.69
CA LEU A 109 -17.08 14.88 -9.80
C LEU A 109 -17.98 13.64 -9.64
N ASP A 110 -18.50 13.39 -8.44
CA ASP A 110 -19.44 12.29 -8.19
C ASP A 110 -20.88 12.74 -8.42
N TYR A 111 -21.42 12.36 -9.59
CA TYR A 111 -22.80 12.63 -9.96
C TYR A 111 -23.81 12.13 -8.92
N ASN A 112 -23.59 10.93 -8.35
CA ASN A 112 -24.54 10.36 -7.39
C ASN A 112 -24.57 11.13 -6.07
N LEU A 113 -23.47 11.79 -5.73
CA LEU A 113 -23.38 12.63 -4.54
C LEU A 113 -24.11 13.97 -4.74
N GLN A 114 -24.04 14.54 -5.95
CA GLN A 114 -24.76 15.77 -6.31
C GLN A 114 -26.26 15.54 -6.53
N TYR A 115 -26.60 14.48 -7.27
CA TYR A 115 -27.97 14.17 -7.72
C TYR A 115 -28.38 12.78 -7.26
N SER A 116 -28.44 12.62 -5.94
CA SER A 116 -28.80 11.33 -5.36
C SER A 116 -30.27 10.98 -5.62
N HIS A 117 -30.52 9.87 -6.32
CA HIS A 117 -31.87 9.30 -6.48
C HIS A 117 -32.20 8.27 -5.39
N TYR A 118 -31.34 8.17 -4.36
CA TYR A 118 -31.51 7.21 -3.27
C TYR A 118 -32.36 7.82 -2.16
N ASN A 119 -33.46 7.15 -1.80
CA ASN A 119 -34.39 7.68 -0.78
C ASN A 119 -33.72 7.95 0.59
N GLY A 120 -32.60 7.30 0.90
CA GLY A 120 -31.86 7.54 2.15
C GLY A 120 -31.14 8.90 2.23
N THR A 121 -30.93 9.60 1.11
CA THR A 121 -30.25 10.91 1.10
C THR A 121 -31.22 12.10 1.11
N VAL A 122 -32.53 11.85 1.09
CA VAL A 122 -33.59 12.88 1.06
C VAL A 122 -33.43 13.90 2.18
N ARG A 123 -33.06 13.47 3.39
CA ARG A 123 -32.85 14.39 4.52
C ARG A 123 -31.69 15.37 4.27
N ASN A 124 -30.62 14.90 3.64
CA ASN A 124 -29.46 15.74 3.33
C ASN A 124 -29.78 16.73 2.20
N GLN A 125 -30.57 16.30 1.20
CA GLN A 125 -31.07 17.17 0.13
C GLN A 125 -31.97 18.28 0.68
N LEU A 126 -32.98 17.93 1.48
CA LEU A 126 -33.86 18.91 2.11
C LEU A 126 -33.10 19.91 3.00
N ALA A 127 -32.08 19.44 3.74
CA ALA A 127 -31.23 20.31 4.54
C ALA A 127 -30.41 21.29 3.68
N ALA A 128 -29.90 20.83 2.54
CA ALA A 128 -29.19 21.68 1.58
C ALA A 128 -30.13 22.72 0.94
N ASP A 129 -31.33 22.30 0.51
CA ASP A 129 -32.34 23.19 -0.06
C ASP A 129 -32.77 24.28 0.94
N GLN A 130 -33.00 23.91 2.21
CA GLN A 130 -33.32 24.86 3.29
C GLN A 130 -32.16 25.81 3.61
N ALA A 131 -30.92 25.40 3.41
CA ALA A 131 -29.76 26.28 3.58
C ALA A 131 -29.68 27.30 2.42
N GLN A 132 -29.97 26.86 1.19
CA GLN A 132 -30.03 27.75 0.02
C GLN A 132 -31.15 28.78 0.13
N GLN A 133 -32.33 28.42 0.65
CA GLN A 133 -33.46 29.33 0.83
C GLN A 133 -33.25 30.42 1.89
N ARG A 134 -32.24 30.27 2.75
CA ARG A 134 -31.92 31.23 3.83
C ARG A 134 -30.83 32.25 3.44
N GLN A 135 -30.27 32.14 2.24
CA GLN A 135 -29.33 33.09 1.66
C GLN A 135 -30.09 34.10 0.79
#